data_AF-A0A6P4ZUW7-F1
#
_entry.id   AF-A0A6P4ZUW7-F1
#
_cell.length_a   1.000
_cell.length_b   1.000
_cell.length_c   1.000
_cell.angle_alpha   90.00
_cell.angle_beta   90.00
_cell.angle_gamma   90.00
#
_symmetry.space_group_name_H-M   'P 1'
#
loop_
_entity.id
_entity.type
_entity.pdbx_description
1 polymer ?
#
loop_
_entity_poly.entity_id
_entity_poly.type
_entity_poly.pdbx_seq_one_letter_code
_entity_poly.pdbx_strand_id
1 'polypeptide(L)'
;MGQQKKKPPPGFVKVVNVTEGSNVTRFDQMVEIKDGKYWVGTDDEKAPDTERPRRKTHLKAFRVDLYPVTNQQFLKFIRSKGKRFKTDSEKIGWSYVFHDLVSEEVKQNFTVENVTQPAGPRSNILDKLQHPVVHVRWTDAAAYCYWAGKRLPTEEEWEVAAKGGLDGRKLPWGGRYSPQRLNIWQITTLLKMGISRRHPFCRSQSRMITVGRMYDVVGNVWEWTSSQYVPPGMRKEDADAKEYVVRGGSWLDSKDGSFNYRVQVTTRKGQASDIGCDHVGFRCAQSVVPTSSDKVRYVSKVNLTNQAKRPKVRHLKDQKKKKRPPPPPPTPAPRRTNTPRPRGKPRKSKRGKRNDEL
;
A
#
# COMPACT_ATOMS: atom_id res chain seq x y z
N MET A 1 -42.35 1.22 18.33
CA MET A 1 -41.31 0.18 18.14
C MET A 1 -39.93 0.79 18.29
N GLY A 2 -39.30 0.59 19.44
CA GLY A 2 -38.00 1.19 19.77
C GLY A 2 -36.87 0.59 18.96
N GLN A 3 -36.15 1.44 18.21
CA GLN A 3 -34.89 1.04 17.58
C GLN A 3 -33.87 0.73 18.68
N GLN A 4 -33.60 -0.56 18.90
CA GLN A 4 -32.45 -0.98 19.69
C GLN A 4 -31.19 -0.41 19.02
N LYS A 5 -30.57 0.58 19.66
CA LYS A 5 -29.19 1.01 19.35
C LYS A 5 -28.28 -0.20 19.58
N LYS A 6 -27.96 -0.93 18.51
CA LYS A 6 -26.96 -2.00 18.55
C LYS A 6 -25.65 -1.41 19.08
N LYS A 7 -25.15 -1.94 20.20
CA LYS A 7 -23.83 -1.60 20.72
C LYS A 7 -22.78 -1.81 19.61
N PRO A 8 -21.79 -0.92 19.44
CA PRO A 8 -20.72 -1.13 18.48
C PRO A 8 -20.00 -2.45 18.80
N PRO A 9 -19.54 -3.21 17.80
CA PRO A 9 -18.82 -4.46 18.03
C PRO A 9 -17.60 -4.21 18.93
N PRO A 10 -17.23 -5.17 19.79
CA PRO A 10 -16.18 -5.00 20.80
C PRO A 10 -14.85 -4.56 20.16
N GLY A 11 -14.18 -3.61 20.80
CA GLY A 11 -13.05 -2.84 20.27
C GLY A 11 -11.90 -3.67 19.67
N PHE A 12 -11.85 -3.69 18.33
CA PHE A 12 -10.74 -4.22 17.54
C PHE A 12 -9.63 -3.19 17.29
N VAL A 13 -9.88 -1.91 17.56
CA VAL A 13 -9.05 -0.79 17.11
C VAL A 13 -8.77 0.14 18.28
N LYS A 14 -7.48 0.26 18.64
CA LYS A 14 -6.98 1.30 19.54
C LYS A 14 -6.23 2.33 18.70
N VAL A 15 -6.67 3.59 18.76
CA VAL A 15 -5.88 4.69 18.18
C VAL A 15 -4.73 4.98 19.13
N VAL A 16 -3.52 5.03 18.58
CA VAL A 16 -2.28 5.26 19.32
C VAL A 16 -1.54 6.45 18.71
N ASN A 17 -1.03 7.32 19.57
CA ASN A 17 -0.05 8.33 19.19
C ASN A 17 1.33 7.65 19.28
N VAL A 18 2.07 7.60 18.17
CA VAL A 18 3.31 6.81 18.08
C VAL A 18 4.56 7.64 18.39
N THR A 19 4.41 8.95 18.51
CA THR A 19 5.49 9.89 18.85
C THR A 19 5.11 10.74 20.06
N GLU A 20 6.04 10.89 20.99
CA GLU A 20 5.97 11.86 22.09
C GLU A 20 6.80 13.09 21.70
N GLY A 21 6.19 14.26 21.64
CA GLY A 21 6.84 15.52 21.28
C GLY A 21 5.87 16.61 20.83
N SER A 22 6.29 17.87 20.89
CA SER A 22 5.48 19.07 20.59
C SER A 22 5.10 19.26 19.12
N ASN A 23 5.46 18.34 18.21
CA ASN A 23 5.27 18.45 16.75
C ASN A 23 4.43 17.33 16.12
N VAL A 24 3.73 16.54 16.93
CA VAL A 24 2.89 15.42 16.47
C VAL A 24 1.57 15.95 15.94
N THR A 25 1.29 15.69 14.65
CA THR A 25 0.03 16.07 14.02
C THR A 25 -0.94 14.89 14.04
N ARG A 26 -2.23 15.15 13.81
CA ARG A 26 -3.23 14.08 13.62
C ARG A 26 -2.87 13.08 12.51
N PHE A 27 -2.06 13.51 11.54
CA PHE A 27 -1.62 12.67 10.40
C PHE A 27 -0.53 11.66 10.79
N ASP A 28 0.00 11.75 12.01
CA ASP A 28 0.99 10.81 12.55
C ASP A 28 0.35 9.69 13.40
N GLN A 29 -0.98 9.74 13.59
CA GLN A 29 -1.72 8.75 14.37
C GLN A 29 -1.81 7.41 13.63
N MET A 30 -1.72 6.32 14.40
CA MET A 30 -1.87 4.96 13.89
C MET A 30 -2.98 4.21 14.61
N VAL A 31 -3.56 3.22 13.94
CA VAL A 31 -4.49 2.26 14.51
C VAL A 31 -3.74 0.96 14.76
N GLU A 32 -3.85 0.44 15.98
CA GLU A 32 -3.33 -0.88 16.34
C GLU A 32 -4.36 -1.97 16.01
N ILE A 33 -3.92 -2.97 15.25
CA ILE A 33 -4.62 -4.20 14.93
C ILE A 33 -3.99 -5.32 15.75
N LYS A 34 -4.83 -6.10 16.43
CA LYS A 34 -4.37 -7.17 17.34
C LYS A 34 -3.86 -8.38 16.55
N ASP A 35 -3.00 -9.18 17.19
CA ASP A 35 -2.67 -10.51 16.70
C ASP A 35 -3.96 -11.35 16.58
N GLY A 36 -4.16 -12.00 15.44
CA GLY A 36 -5.39 -12.75 15.20
C GLY A 36 -5.52 -13.40 13.83
N LYS A 37 -6.63 -14.09 13.62
CA LYS A 37 -7.04 -14.63 12.31
C LYS A 37 -8.11 -13.71 11.72
N TYR A 38 -7.92 -13.32 10.47
CA TYR A 38 -8.78 -12.36 9.76
C TYR A 38 -9.18 -12.88 8.39
N TRP A 39 -10.32 -12.41 7.89
CA TRP A 39 -10.80 -12.69 6.54
C TRP A 39 -10.32 -11.62 5.56
N VAL A 40 -9.64 -12.05 4.50
CA VAL A 40 -9.26 -11.21 3.34
C VAL A 40 -9.90 -11.72 2.07
N GLY A 41 -10.05 -10.87 1.05
CA GLY A 41 -10.76 -11.15 -0.19
C GLY A 41 -12.29 -11.20 -0.01
N THR A 42 -12.95 -11.69 -1.07
CA THR A 42 -14.41 -11.85 -1.16
C THR A 42 -14.78 -13.10 -1.94
N ASP A 43 -15.97 -13.66 -1.67
CA ASP A 43 -16.59 -14.76 -2.43
C ASP A 43 -17.72 -14.26 -3.34
N ASP A 44 -17.90 -12.94 -3.44
CA ASP A 44 -18.87 -12.34 -4.36
C ASP A 44 -18.52 -12.74 -5.81
N GLU A 45 -19.41 -13.47 -6.47
CA GLU A 45 -19.22 -13.95 -7.84
C GLU A 45 -19.10 -12.80 -8.86
N LYS A 46 -19.59 -11.59 -8.51
CA LYS A 46 -19.44 -10.39 -9.33
C LYS A 46 -18.10 -9.66 -9.07
N ALA A 47 -17.26 -10.19 -8.19
CA ALA A 47 -15.92 -9.68 -7.97
C ALA A 47 -14.94 -10.25 -9.01
N PRO A 48 -13.97 -9.44 -9.47
CA PRO A 48 -12.88 -9.94 -10.29
C PRO A 48 -12.12 -11.07 -9.58
N ASP A 49 -11.54 -11.97 -10.35
CA ASP A 49 -10.71 -13.06 -9.81
C ASP A 49 -9.50 -12.55 -9.02
N THR A 50 -9.06 -11.32 -9.29
CA THR A 50 -8.01 -10.67 -8.50
C THR A 50 -8.40 -10.47 -7.04
N GLU A 51 -9.69 -10.36 -6.72
CA GLU A 51 -10.21 -10.12 -5.36
C GLU A 51 -10.72 -11.40 -4.67
N ARG A 52 -10.78 -12.51 -5.41
CA ARG A 52 -11.29 -13.82 -4.99
C ARG A 52 -10.13 -14.83 -4.82
N PRO A 53 -10.34 -15.94 -4.11
CA PRO A 53 -11.46 -16.21 -3.20
C PRO A 53 -11.26 -15.48 -1.87
N ARG A 54 -12.30 -15.50 -1.03
CA ARG A 54 -12.14 -15.14 0.37
C ARG A 54 -11.30 -16.18 1.09
N ARG A 55 -10.36 -15.73 1.92
CA ARG A 55 -9.47 -16.63 2.68
C ARG A 55 -9.17 -16.11 4.08
N LYS A 56 -8.86 -17.04 4.99
CA LYS A 56 -8.34 -16.72 6.33
C LYS A 56 -6.84 -16.50 6.26
N THR A 57 -6.36 -15.45 6.91
CA THR A 57 -4.93 -15.19 7.14
C THR A 57 -4.68 -14.89 8.61
N HIS A 58 -3.50 -15.24 9.11
CA HIS A 58 -3.07 -14.88 10.46
C HIS A 58 -2.15 -13.67 10.39
N LEU A 59 -2.48 -12.61 11.13
CA LEU A 59 -1.65 -11.41 11.23
C LEU A 59 -1.13 -11.27 12.65
N LYS A 60 0.15 -10.94 12.80
CA LYS A 60 0.72 -10.48 14.07
C LYS A 60 0.19 -9.09 14.39
N ALA A 61 0.27 -8.70 15.66
CA ALA A 61 -0.12 -7.34 16.05
C ALA A 61 0.73 -6.31 15.32
N PHE A 62 0.08 -5.31 14.74
CA PHE A 62 0.73 -4.24 13.98
C PHE A 62 -0.05 -2.94 14.14
N ARG A 63 0.57 -1.83 13.77
CA ARG A 63 -0.04 -0.51 13.67
C ARG A 63 -0.04 -0.09 12.21
N VAL A 64 -1.06 0.66 11.78
CA VAL A 64 -1.09 1.28 10.45
C VAL A 64 -1.61 2.70 10.54
N ASP A 65 -1.08 3.60 9.71
CA ASP A 65 -1.43 5.02 9.72
C ASP A 65 -2.94 5.22 9.46
N LEU A 66 -3.54 6.16 10.20
CA LEU A 66 -4.95 6.54 10.00
C LEU A 66 -5.15 7.22 8.65
N TYR A 67 -4.17 7.98 8.18
CA TYR A 67 -4.22 8.77 6.95
C TYR A 67 -3.13 8.33 5.97
N PRO A 68 -3.31 8.54 4.66
CA PRO A 68 -2.20 8.53 3.71
C PRO A 68 -1.12 9.55 4.12
N VAL A 69 0.13 9.27 3.75
CA VAL A 69 1.23 10.21 3.96
C VAL A 69 0.95 11.48 3.17
N THR A 70 0.99 12.62 3.87
CA THR A 70 0.68 13.93 3.28
C THR A 70 1.88 14.56 2.59
N ASN A 71 1.62 15.52 1.70
CA ASN A 71 2.66 16.37 1.11
C ASN A 71 3.53 17.05 2.18
N GLN A 72 2.93 17.55 3.27
CA GLN A 72 3.68 18.16 4.37
C GLN A 72 4.63 17.18 5.06
N GLN A 73 4.16 15.95 5.33
CA GLN A 73 4.98 14.90 5.91
C GLN A 73 6.13 14.50 4.98
N PHE A 74 5.86 14.31 3.69
CA PHE A 74 6.88 13.95 2.72
C PHE A 74 7.92 15.06 2.50
N LEU A 75 7.49 16.33 2.53
CA LEU A 75 8.40 17.48 2.51
C LEU A 75 9.35 17.50 3.71
N LYS A 76 8.87 17.16 4.92
CA LYS A 76 9.74 17.03 6.11
C LYS A 76 10.83 15.97 5.87
N PHE A 77 10.46 14.84 5.28
CA PHE A 77 11.40 13.79 4.91
C PHE A 77 12.46 14.29 3.92
N ILE A 78 12.05 14.87 2.79
CA ILE A 78 12.96 15.42 1.77
C ILE A 78 13.92 16.43 2.43
N ARG A 79 13.39 17.39 3.19
CA ARG A 79 14.19 18.43 3.87
C ARG A 79 15.20 17.83 4.86
N SER A 80 14.82 16.80 5.61
CA SER A 80 15.71 16.14 6.57
C SER A 80 16.89 15.42 5.90
N LYS A 81 16.70 14.91 4.67
CA LYS A 81 17.77 14.26 3.90
C LYS A 81 18.61 15.28 3.13
N GLY A 82 18.04 16.45 2.83
CA GLY A 82 18.67 17.50 2.03
C GLY A 82 18.97 17.00 0.62
N LYS A 83 20.11 17.43 0.04
CA LYS A 83 20.55 17.03 -1.30
C LYS A 83 20.79 15.52 -1.49
N ARG A 84 20.75 14.72 -0.41
CA ARG A 84 21.00 13.26 -0.45
C ARG A 84 19.78 12.44 -0.87
N PHE A 85 18.59 13.04 -0.92
CA PHE A 85 17.40 12.36 -1.39
C PHE A 85 16.79 13.09 -2.58
N LYS A 86 16.56 12.33 -3.64
CA LYS A 86 15.68 12.67 -4.76
C LYS A 86 14.74 11.50 -4.92
N THR A 87 13.48 11.79 -5.20
CA THR A 87 12.51 10.76 -5.58
C THR A 87 12.95 10.11 -6.90
N ASP A 88 12.50 8.89 -7.16
CA ASP A 88 12.84 8.22 -8.41
C ASP A 88 12.23 8.91 -9.64
N SER A 89 11.07 9.56 -9.47
CA SER A 89 10.49 10.44 -10.49
C SER A 89 11.40 11.64 -10.79
N GLU A 90 12.01 12.27 -9.78
CA GLU A 90 13.00 13.34 -9.97
C GLU A 90 14.31 12.85 -10.62
N LYS A 91 14.74 11.61 -10.33
CA LYS A 91 15.95 11.04 -10.94
C LYS A 91 15.77 10.75 -12.42
N ILE A 92 14.58 10.27 -12.80
CA ILE A 92 14.25 9.88 -14.16
C ILE A 92 13.71 11.06 -14.99
N GLY A 93 13.24 12.11 -14.33
CA GLY A 93 12.82 13.37 -14.97
C GLY A 93 11.39 13.36 -15.50
N TRP A 94 10.58 12.34 -15.19
CA TRP A 94 9.18 12.28 -15.59
C TRP A 94 8.31 11.41 -14.65
N SER A 95 7.01 11.71 -14.65
CA SER A 95 5.94 10.96 -13.98
C SER A 95 4.61 11.17 -14.73
N TYR A 96 3.67 10.23 -14.61
CA TYR A 96 2.37 10.34 -15.27
C TYR A 96 1.43 11.34 -14.57
N VAL A 97 0.77 12.17 -15.36
CA VAL A 97 -0.28 13.09 -14.93
C VAL A 97 -1.51 12.89 -15.81
N PHE A 98 -2.68 12.95 -15.20
CA PHE A 98 -3.95 12.91 -15.92
C PHE A 98 -4.08 14.12 -16.85
N HIS A 99 -4.44 13.87 -18.10
CA HIS A 99 -4.40 14.86 -19.18
C HIS A 99 -5.13 16.18 -18.87
N ASP A 100 -6.28 16.15 -18.17
CA ASP A 100 -7.03 17.36 -17.82
C ASP A 100 -6.37 18.23 -16.74
N LEU A 101 -5.38 17.69 -16.03
CA LEU A 101 -4.63 18.40 -15.00
C LEU A 101 -3.42 19.14 -15.56
N VAL A 102 -2.99 18.76 -16.77
CA VAL A 102 -1.85 19.37 -17.46
C VAL A 102 -2.34 20.61 -18.20
N SER A 103 -1.66 21.75 -18.06
CA SER A 103 -1.97 22.94 -18.86
C SER A 103 -1.70 22.68 -20.35
N GLU A 104 -2.40 23.37 -21.26
CA GLU A 104 -2.19 23.20 -22.70
C GLU A 104 -0.73 23.43 -23.14
N GLU A 105 -0.03 24.32 -22.45
CA GLU A 105 1.41 24.58 -22.65
C GLU A 105 2.28 23.37 -22.29
N VAL A 106 1.94 22.65 -21.21
CA VAL A 106 2.71 21.48 -20.74
C VAL A 106 2.32 20.21 -21.50
N LYS A 107 1.11 20.11 -22.07
CA LYS A 107 0.73 18.97 -22.93
C LYS A 107 1.65 18.80 -24.14
N GLN A 108 2.34 19.86 -24.55
CA GLN A 108 3.32 19.84 -25.64
C GLN A 108 4.70 19.33 -25.20
N ASN A 109 4.99 19.34 -23.89
CA ASN A 109 6.27 18.95 -23.28
C ASN A 109 6.04 17.98 -22.11
N PHE A 110 6.12 16.67 -22.38
CA PHE A 110 5.78 15.56 -21.48
C PHE A 110 6.69 15.36 -20.24
N THR A 111 6.96 16.38 -19.44
CA THR A 111 7.83 16.24 -18.25
C THR A 111 7.19 16.80 -16.99
N VAL A 112 6.97 15.92 -16.01
CA VAL A 112 6.70 16.29 -14.61
C VAL A 112 7.88 15.86 -13.78
N GLU A 113 8.58 16.84 -13.24
CA GLU A 113 9.91 16.60 -12.67
C GLU A 113 9.89 16.30 -11.17
N ASN A 114 8.82 16.62 -10.41
CA ASN A 114 8.87 16.57 -8.94
C ASN A 114 7.50 16.39 -8.24
N VAL A 115 7.49 15.68 -7.09
CA VAL A 115 6.37 15.58 -6.13
C VAL A 115 5.82 16.93 -5.62
N THR A 116 6.63 18.00 -5.66
CA THR A 116 6.19 19.36 -5.30
C THR A 116 5.43 20.07 -6.42
N GLN A 117 5.44 19.51 -7.64
CA GLN A 117 4.79 20.03 -8.83
C GLN A 117 3.91 18.94 -9.49
N PRO A 118 2.85 18.48 -8.82
CA PRO A 118 2.10 17.28 -9.24
C PRO A 118 1.31 17.43 -10.56
N ALA A 119 1.21 18.63 -11.12
CA ALA A 119 0.62 18.87 -12.44
C ALA A 119 1.64 19.40 -13.46
N GLY A 120 2.93 19.20 -13.18
CA GLY A 120 4.03 19.66 -14.02
C GLY A 120 4.50 21.08 -13.70
N PRO A 121 5.39 21.65 -14.53
CA PRO A 121 5.96 22.97 -14.32
C PRO A 121 4.88 24.03 -14.01
N ARG A 122 5.20 24.96 -13.09
CA ARG A 122 4.30 26.00 -12.55
C ARG A 122 3.15 25.53 -11.65
N SER A 123 2.92 24.23 -11.51
CA SER A 123 2.09 23.72 -10.42
C SER A 123 2.85 23.75 -9.09
N ASN A 124 2.14 23.73 -7.97
CA ASN A 124 2.73 23.63 -6.64
C ASN A 124 1.78 22.94 -5.65
N ILE A 125 2.27 22.70 -4.43
CA ILE A 125 1.54 22.05 -3.34
C ILE A 125 1.25 22.97 -2.14
N LEU A 126 1.40 24.30 -2.29
CA LEU A 126 1.29 25.24 -1.17
C LEU A 126 -0.11 25.21 -0.52
N ASP A 127 -1.15 25.06 -1.35
CA ASP A 127 -2.55 24.89 -0.93
C ASP A 127 -2.93 23.41 -0.67
N LYS A 128 -2.00 22.47 -0.91
CA LYS A 128 -2.23 21.01 -0.89
C LYS A 128 -1.35 20.27 0.12
N LEU A 129 -0.84 20.96 1.13
CA LEU A 129 0.06 20.37 2.13
C LEU A 129 -0.56 19.19 2.89
N GLN A 130 -1.88 19.17 3.06
CA GLN A 130 -2.61 18.07 3.72
C GLN A 130 -3.12 17.00 2.75
N HIS A 131 -2.92 17.16 1.44
CA HIS A 131 -3.29 16.12 0.48
C HIS A 131 -2.28 14.96 0.56
N PRO A 132 -2.72 13.73 0.22
CA PRO A 132 -1.81 12.63 -0.02
C PRO A 132 -0.69 13.02 -0.99
N VAL A 133 0.54 12.62 -0.68
CA VAL A 133 1.65 12.74 -1.62
C VAL A 133 1.45 11.77 -2.78
N VAL A 134 1.71 12.24 -4.00
CA VAL A 134 1.61 11.49 -5.26
C VAL A 134 2.91 11.64 -6.07
N HIS A 135 3.03 10.98 -7.23
CA HIS A 135 4.29 10.84 -8.01
C HIS A 135 5.41 10.11 -7.27
N VAL A 136 5.06 9.41 -6.20
CA VAL A 136 5.96 8.58 -5.41
C VAL A 136 5.97 7.17 -5.97
N ARG A 137 7.16 6.68 -6.30
CA ARG A 137 7.36 5.29 -6.71
C ARG A 137 7.40 4.39 -5.48
N TRP A 138 7.36 3.08 -5.67
CA TRP A 138 7.33 2.13 -4.55
C TRP A 138 8.55 2.29 -3.61
N THR A 139 9.72 2.51 -4.21
CA THR A 139 11.01 2.77 -3.55
C THR A 139 11.00 4.07 -2.73
N ASP A 140 10.37 5.13 -3.24
CA ASP A 140 10.22 6.41 -2.53
C ASP A 140 9.35 6.24 -1.28
N ALA A 141 8.24 5.52 -1.44
CA ALA A 141 7.31 5.20 -0.34
C ALA A 141 8.00 4.34 0.73
N ALA A 142 8.73 3.30 0.32
CA ALA A 142 9.51 2.45 1.22
C ALA A 142 10.60 3.25 1.96
N ALA A 143 11.32 4.14 1.25
CA ALA A 143 12.36 4.99 1.83
C ALA A 143 11.80 5.97 2.87
N TYR A 144 10.63 6.57 2.60
CA TYR A 144 9.93 7.41 3.56
C TYR A 144 9.54 6.61 4.81
N CYS A 145 8.88 5.45 4.63
CA CYS A 145 8.44 4.68 5.79
C CYS A 145 9.63 4.23 6.64
N TYR A 146 10.74 3.82 6.01
CA TYR A 146 11.97 3.48 6.73
C TYR A 146 12.52 4.67 7.53
N TRP A 147 12.60 5.86 6.92
CA TRP A 147 13.01 7.09 7.63
C TRP A 147 12.10 7.42 8.81
N ALA A 148 10.81 7.17 8.69
CA ALA A 148 9.82 7.39 9.75
C ALA A 148 9.84 6.31 10.86
N GLY A 149 10.75 5.32 10.80
CA GLY A 149 10.77 4.19 11.75
C GLY A 149 9.59 3.22 11.57
N LYS A 150 9.09 3.13 10.34
CA LYS A 150 7.93 2.35 9.90
C LYS A 150 8.32 1.49 8.69
N ARG A 151 7.32 0.89 8.03
CA ARG A 151 7.41 0.12 6.77
C ARG A 151 6.13 0.30 5.96
N LEU A 152 6.10 -0.16 4.72
CA LEU A 152 4.82 -0.32 4.02
C LEU A 152 4.00 -1.46 4.68
N PRO A 153 2.65 -1.36 4.71
CA PRO A 153 1.79 -2.47 5.10
C PRO A 153 1.90 -3.61 4.09
N THR A 154 1.71 -4.85 4.52
CA THR A 154 1.38 -5.92 3.56
C THR A 154 -0.03 -5.69 3.00
N GLU A 155 -0.33 -6.32 1.88
CA GLU A 155 -1.68 -6.32 1.32
C GLU A 155 -2.74 -6.73 2.36
N GLU A 156 -2.50 -7.82 3.08
CA GLU A 156 -3.44 -8.33 4.08
C GLU A 156 -3.60 -7.38 5.26
N GLU A 157 -2.51 -6.78 5.74
CA GLU A 157 -2.55 -5.79 6.82
C GLU A 157 -3.39 -4.57 6.41
N TRP A 158 -3.19 -4.08 5.19
CA TRP A 158 -3.96 -2.97 4.65
C TRP A 158 -5.45 -3.30 4.60
N GLU A 159 -5.82 -4.46 4.05
CA GLU A 159 -7.22 -4.84 3.90
C GLU A 159 -7.93 -5.05 5.24
N VAL A 160 -7.27 -5.75 6.17
CA VAL A 160 -7.83 -6.03 7.49
C VAL A 160 -8.07 -4.74 8.25
N ALA A 161 -7.13 -3.80 8.19
CA ALA A 161 -7.28 -2.51 8.82
C ALA A 161 -8.39 -1.67 8.15
N ALA A 162 -8.45 -1.65 6.81
CA ALA A 162 -9.48 -0.95 6.05
C ALA A 162 -10.90 -1.47 6.32
N LYS A 163 -11.05 -2.79 6.51
CA LYS A 163 -12.31 -3.43 6.95
C LYS A 163 -12.74 -2.99 8.34
N GLY A 164 -11.81 -2.61 9.22
CA GLY A 164 -12.12 -2.04 10.53
C GLY A 164 -12.97 -2.94 11.44
N GLY A 165 -12.82 -4.26 11.32
CA GLY A 165 -13.62 -5.25 12.04
C GLY A 165 -14.98 -5.59 11.40
N LEU A 166 -15.32 -4.99 10.26
CA LEU A 166 -16.49 -5.38 9.47
C LEU A 166 -16.15 -6.51 8.52
N ASP A 167 -16.75 -7.68 8.74
CA ASP A 167 -16.62 -8.82 7.85
C ASP A 167 -17.71 -8.82 6.76
N GLY A 168 -17.33 -9.19 5.53
CA GLY A 168 -18.24 -9.29 4.38
C GLY A 168 -18.83 -7.97 3.86
N ARG A 169 -18.27 -6.80 4.23
CA ARG A 169 -18.77 -5.50 3.76
C ARG A 169 -17.92 -4.96 2.59
N LYS A 170 -18.59 -4.51 1.53
CA LYS A 170 -17.94 -3.90 0.35
C LYS A 170 -17.36 -2.52 0.65
N LEU A 171 -18.10 -1.71 1.41
CA LEU A 171 -17.68 -0.38 1.82
C LEU A 171 -17.09 -0.42 3.24
N PRO A 172 -16.05 0.37 3.52
CA PRO A 172 -15.30 0.28 4.77
C PRO A 172 -16.04 0.86 6.00
N TRP A 173 -17.17 1.53 5.79
CA TRP A 173 -18.12 1.91 6.86
C TRP A 173 -19.41 1.07 6.85
N GLY A 174 -19.49 0.05 5.99
CA GLY A 174 -20.71 -0.72 5.73
C GLY A 174 -21.85 0.12 5.13
N GLY A 175 -23.08 -0.39 5.23
CA GLY A 175 -24.27 0.37 4.83
C GLY A 175 -24.34 0.70 3.33
N ARG A 176 -25.03 1.81 3.02
CA ARG A 176 -25.24 2.31 1.64
C ARG A 176 -24.10 3.23 1.20
N TYR A 177 -23.88 3.28 -0.11
CA TYR A 177 -22.99 4.24 -0.75
C TYR A 177 -23.41 5.68 -0.44
N SER A 178 -22.43 6.55 -0.18
CA SER A 178 -22.63 7.98 -0.01
C SER A 178 -21.56 8.73 -0.83
N PRO A 179 -21.94 9.51 -1.86
CA PRO A 179 -20.98 10.22 -2.71
C PRO A 179 -20.20 11.31 -1.98
N GLN A 180 -20.67 11.76 -0.81
CA GLN A 180 -19.97 12.75 0.03
C GLN A 180 -18.86 12.13 0.88
N ARG A 181 -18.82 10.79 0.98
CA ARG A 181 -17.82 10.04 1.74
C ARG A 181 -16.65 9.58 0.89
N LEU A 182 -16.74 9.64 -0.43
CA LEU A 182 -15.72 9.12 -1.35
C LEU A 182 -15.19 10.23 -2.24
N ASN A 183 -13.87 10.24 -2.46
CA ASN A 183 -13.27 11.03 -3.53
C ASN A 183 -12.98 10.11 -4.71
N ILE A 184 -13.96 9.94 -5.58
CA ILE A 184 -13.95 9.01 -6.71
C ILE A 184 -14.58 9.70 -7.93
N TRP A 185 -14.40 9.14 -9.12
CA TRP A 185 -15.03 9.64 -10.34
C TRP A 185 -16.55 9.50 -10.23
N GLN A 186 -17.27 10.59 -10.52
CA GLN A 186 -18.73 10.63 -10.41
C GLN A 186 -19.33 11.22 -11.68
N ILE A 187 -19.76 10.40 -12.64
CA ILE A 187 -20.43 10.94 -13.83
C ILE A 187 -21.66 11.74 -13.40
N THR A 188 -21.56 13.07 -13.45
CA THR A 188 -22.67 13.97 -13.12
C THR A 188 -23.65 13.99 -14.27
N THR A 189 -24.92 14.27 -14.00
CA THR A 189 -25.92 14.48 -15.07
C THR A 189 -25.45 15.57 -16.04
N LEU A 190 -24.68 16.55 -15.56
CA LEU A 190 -24.05 17.59 -16.38
C LEU A 190 -23.06 17.01 -17.40
N LEU A 191 -22.18 16.07 -16.99
CA LEU A 191 -21.29 15.36 -17.93
C LEU A 191 -22.08 14.51 -18.95
N LYS A 192 -23.21 13.90 -18.54
CA LYS A 192 -24.10 13.19 -19.47
C LYS A 192 -24.82 14.13 -20.46
N MET A 193 -24.99 15.40 -20.08
CA MET A 193 -25.59 16.45 -20.91
C MET A 193 -24.54 17.28 -21.67
N GLY A 194 -23.27 16.82 -21.74
CA GLY A 194 -22.20 17.53 -22.45
C GLY A 194 -21.65 18.78 -21.74
N ILE A 195 -22.10 19.06 -20.51
CA ILE A 195 -21.63 20.18 -19.69
C ILE A 195 -20.44 19.68 -18.86
N SER A 196 -19.23 19.96 -19.33
CA SER A 196 -17.99 19.61 -18.64
C SER A 196 -17.85 20.42 -17.34
N ARG A 197 -18.29 19.85 -16.22
CA ARG A 197 -17.79 20.26 -14.90
C ARG A 197 -16.61 19.36 -14.56
N ARG A 198 -15.41 19.97 -14.57
CA ARG A 198 -14.14 19.33 -14.21
C ARG A 198 -14.27 18.65 -12.85
N HIS A 199 -13.96 17.34 -12.79
CA HIS A 199 -14.05 16.56 -11.57
C HIS A 199 -13.04 17.05 -10.53
N PRO A 200 -13.41 17.10 -9.24
CA PRO A 200 -12.50 17.59 -8.23
C PRO A 200 -11.29 16.67 -8.13
N PHE A 201 -10.11 17.31 -8.27
CA PHE A 201 -8.78 16.81 -7.94
C PHE A 201 -8.76 16.05 -6.61
N CYS A 202 -7.68 15.29 -6.34
CA CYS A 202 -7.36 14.74 -5.02
C CYS A 202 -7.75 15.74 -3.92
N ARG A 203 -8.56 15.35 -2.92
CA ARG A 203 -9.07 16.26 -1.88
C ARG A 203 -8.20 16.15 -0.63
N SER A 204 -7.98 17.28 0.08
CA SER A 204 -7.19 17.34 1.32
C SER A 204 -7.70 16.45 2.45
N GLN A 205 -8.98 16.11 2.39
CA GLN A 205 -9.67 15.19 3.28
C GLN A 205 -10.97 14.76 2.59
N SER A 206 -11.16 13.46 2.36
CA SER A 206 -12.53 12.98 2.36
C SER A 206 -13.04 13.00 3.81
N ARG A 207 -14.33 13.24 4.02
CA ARG A 207 -14.98 13.02 5.34
C ARG A 207 -15.13 11.51 5.66
N MET A 208 -14.28 10.68 5.07
CA MET A 208 -14.37 9.23 5.10
C MET A 208 -13.67 8.70 6.33
N ILE A 209 -14.43 8.03 7.19
CA ILE A 209 -13.91 7.37 8.37
C ILE A 209 -14.43 5.94 8.30
N THR A 210 -13.52 4.96 8.21
CA THR A 210 -13.88 3.54 8.34
C THR A 210 -14.37 3.26 9.75
N VAL A 211 -15.04 2.12 9.98
CA VAL A 211 -15.33 1.69 11.36
C VAL A 211 -14.05 1.55 12.19
N GLY A 212 -12.93 1.22 11.54
CA GLY A 212 -11.59 1.19 12.12
C GLY A 212 -10.88 2.54 12.22
N ARG A 213 -11.58 3.66 12.02
CA ARG A 213 -11.06 5.03 12.11
C ARG A 213 -9.94 5.38 11.13
N MET A 214 -9.76 4.59 10.08
CA MET A 214 -8.90 4.96 8.97
C MET A 214 -9.64 5.91 8.04
N TYR A 215 -8.90 6.79 7.39
CA TYR A 215 -9.38 7.78 6.45
C TYR A 215 -8.89 7.43 5.06
N ASP A 216 -9.70 7.75 4.05
CA ASP A 216 -9.33 7.67 2.63
C ASP A 216 -8.83 6.29 2.16
N VAL A 217 -9.33 5.20 2.76
CA VAL A 217 -8.94 3.84 2.33
C VAL A 217 -9.58 3.40 1.01
N VAL A 218 -10.68 4.02 0.58
CA VAL A 218 -11.33 3.69 -0.70
C VAL A 218 -11.49 4.95 -1.53
N GLY A 219 -10.81 5.05 -2.66
CA GLY A 219 -10.71 6.27 -3.45
C GLY A 219 -9.64 7.23 -2.92
N ASN A 220 -9.70 8.49 -3.37
CA ASN A 220 -8.65 9.49 -3.24
C ASN A 220 -7.37 9.09 -3.98
N VAL A 221 -6.52 8.24 -3.42
CA VAL A 221 -5.34 7.71 -4.10
C VAL A 221 -5.24 6.21 -3.87
N TRP A 222 -4.76 5.49 -4.87
CA TRP A 222 -4.27 4.13 -4.66
C TRP A 222 -3.13 4.14 -3.65
N GLU A 223 -2.98 3.06 -2.89
CA GLU A 223 -1.94 2.99 -1.87
C GLU A 223 -1.00 1.80 -2.08
N TRP A 224 0.30 2.10 -2.12
CA TRP A 224 1.35 1.08 -2.16
C TRP A 224 1.31 0.15 -0.95
N THR A 225 1.54 -1.14 -1.21
CA THR A 225 1.80 -2.17 -0.19
C THR A 225 3.17 -2.81 -0.41
N SER A 226 3.67 -3.55 0.56
CA SER A 226 4.92 -4.32 0.42
C SER A 226 4.74 -5.65 -0.30
N SER A 227 3.52 -6.04 -0.66
CA SER A 227 3.24 -7.34 -1.27
C SER A 227 3.52 -7.31 -2.78
N GLN A 228 4.27 -8.30 -3.28
CA GLN A 228 4.41 -8.54 -4.71
C GLN A 228 3.05 -8.87 -5.31
N TYR A 229 2.74 -8.30 -6.48
CA TYR A 229 1.55 -8.66 -7.22
C TYR A 229 1.77 -9.97 -7.98
N VAL A 230 0.87 -10.93 -7.78
CA VAL A 230 0.81 -12.17 -8.56
C VAL A 230 -0.56 -12.20 -9.23
N PRO A 231 -0.62 -12.19 -10.57
CA PRO A 231 -1.89 -12.33 -11.30
C PRO A 231 -2.61 -13.64 -10.95
N PRO A 232 -3.95 -13.66 -10.92
CA PRO A 232 -4.72 -14.89 -10.75
C PRO A 232 -4.30 -15.96 -11.77
N GLY A 233 -4.13 -17.20 -11.31
CA GLY A 233 -3.70 -18.33 -12.14
C GLY A 233 -2.19 -18.38 -12.46
N MET A 234 -1.42 -17.37 -12.08
CA MET A 234 0.04 -17.33 -12.27
C MET A 234 0.76 -17.85 -11.02
N ARG A 235 1.86 -18.59 -11.21
CA ARG A 235 2.75 -18.95 -10.09
C ARG A 235 3.62 -17.76 -9.71
N LYS A 236 4.03 -17.69 -8.45
CA LYS A 236 4.79 -16.54 -7.94
C LYS A 236 6.14 -16.36 -8.65
N GLU A 237 6.76 -17.45 -9.08
CA GLU A 237 8.06 -17.45 -9.76
C GLU A 237 7.99 -16.87 -11.18
N ASP A 238 6.80 -16.92 -11.80
CA ASP A 238 6.55 -16.42 -13.15
C ASP A 238 6.04 -14.96 -13.14
N ALA A 239 5.65 -14.45 -11.97
CA ALA A 239 5.15 -13.09 -11.82
C ALA A 239 6.29 -12.06 -11.87
N ASP A 240 5.99 -10.87 -12.38
CA ASP A 240 6.96 -9.78 -12.42
C ASP A 240 7.40 -9.40 -10.99
N ALA A 241 8.70 -9.56 -10.72
CA ALA A 241 9.31 -9.23 -9.43
C ALA A 241 9.29 -7.72 -9.12
N LYS A 242 9.03 -6.88 -10.13
CA LYS A 242 8.94 -5.42 -10.00
C LYS A 242 7.50 -4.92 -9.87
N GLU A 243 6.50 -5.80 -9.88
CA GLU A 243 5.11 -5.40 -9.73
C GLU A 243 4.62 -5.62 -8.29
N TYR A 244 4.04 -4.60 -7.70
CA TYR A 244 3.55 -4.62 -6.31
C TYR A 244 2.06 -4.32 -6.28
N VAL A 245 1.41 -4.81 -5.23
CA VAL A 245 -0.02 -4.58 -5.04
C VAL A 245 -0.25 -3.15 -4.58
N VAL A 246 -1.15 -2.46 -5.28
CA VAL A 246 -1.81 -1.24 -4.78
C VAL A 246 -3.26 -1.52 -4.42
N ARG A 247 -3.77 -0.82 -3.40
CA ARG A 247 -5.11 -1.03 -2.82
C ARG A 247 -5.96 0.24 -2.83
N GLY A 248 -7.28 0.06 -2.78
CA GLY A 248 -8.24 1.11 -2.41
C GLY A 248 -8.91 1.87 -3.55
N GLY A 249 -8.32 1.94 -4.74
CA GLY A 249 -8.83 2.83 -5.78
C GLY A 249 -8.46 4.29 -5.56
N SER A 250 -8.76 5.14 -6.53
CA SER A 250 -8.39 6.55 -6.56
C SER A 250 -9.55 7.46 -6.96
N TRP A 251 -9.27 8.76 -7.08
CA TRP A 251 -10.19 9.75 -7.62
C TRP A 251 -10.56 9.52 -9.09
N LEU A 252 -9.80 8.69 -9.82
CA LEU A 252 -10.08 8.30 -11.22
C LEU A 252 -10.95 7.04 -11.35
N ASP A 253 -11.27 6.37 -10.25
CA ASP A 253 -12.03 5.13 -10.26
C ASP A 253 -13.51 5.40 -9.96
N SER A 254 -14.42 4.52 -10.39
CA SER A 254 -15.87 4.74 -10.21
C SER A 254 -16.50 3.77 -9.21
N LYS A 255 -17.70 4.14 -8.73
CA LYS A 255 -18.46 3.34 -7.76
C LYS A 255 -18.70 1.90 -8.23
N ASP A 256 -18.98 1.73 -9.51
CA ASP A 256 -19.48 0.50 -10.12
C ASP A 256 -18.50 -0.09 -11.15
N GLY A 257 -17.41 0.58 -11.46
CA GLY A 257 -16.47 0.19 -12.51
C GLY A 257 -16.88 0.66 -13.91
N SER A 258 -17.88 1.54 -14.03
CA SER A 258 -18.20 2.21 -15.30
C SER A 258 -17.04 3.05 -15.86
N PHE A 259 -16.08 3.42 -15.02
CA PHE A 259 -14.86 4.13 -15.40
C PHE A 259 -13.71 3.61 -14.53
N ASN A 260 -12.67 3.06 -15.18
CA ASN A 260 -11.55 2.36 -14.54
C ASN A 260 -12.00 1.23 -13.59
N TYR A 261 -11.58 1.25 -12.32
CA TYR A 261 -11.89 0.18 -11.38
C TYR A 261 -13.15 0.49 -10.57
N ARG A 262 -13.86 -0.58 -10.18
CA ARG A 262 -14.89 -0.49 -9.14
C ARG A 262 -14.22 -0.29 -7.78
N VAL A 263 -14.58 0.76 -7.07
CA VAL A 263 -14.03 1.06 -5.73
C VAL A 263 -14.76 0.34 -4.60
N GLN A 264 -14.03 -0.51 -3.88
CA GLN A 264 -14.47 -1.22 -2.68
C GLN A 264 -13.25 -1.65 -1.84
N VAL A 265 -13.48 -2.17 -0.62
CA VAL A 265 -12.39 -2.50 0.31
C VAL A 265 -11.44 -3.60 -0.21
N THR A 266 -11.94 -4.49 -1.06
CA THR A 266 -11.18 -5.59 -1.68
C THR A 266 -10.52 -5.20 -2.99
N THR A 267 -10.80 -4.01 -3.53
CA THR A 267 -10.24 -3.55 -4.80
C THR A 267 -8.71 -3.50 -4.72
N ARG A 268 -8.07 -4.16 -5.70
CA ARG A 268 -6.61 -4.31 -5.81
C ARG A 268 -6.20 -4.41 -7.27
N LYS A 269 -4.97 -4.00 -7.57
CA LYS A 269 -4.32 -4.23 -8.86
C LYS A 269 -2.80 -4.29 -8.70
N GLY A 270 -2.13 -4.78 -9.73
CA GLY A 270 -0.69 -4.64 -9.88
C GLY A 270 -0.31 -3.22 -10.32
N GLN A 271 0.86 -2.79 -9.87
CA GLN A 271 1.49 -1.55 -10.31
C GLN A 271 3.00 -1.77 -10.34
N ALA A 272 3.62 -1.48 -11.49
CA ALA A 272 5.06 -1.55 -11.64
C ALA A 272 5.73 -0.54 -10.69
N SER A 273 6.71 -1.01 -9.92
CA SER A 273 7.40 -0.25 -8.87
C SER A 273 8.10 1.00 -9.37
N ASP A 274 8.45 1.05 -10.65
CA ASP A 274 9.09 2.15 -11.34
C ASP A 274 8.08 3.10 -12.01
N ILE A 275 6.79 3.02 -11.70
CA ILE A 275 5.81 3.98 -12.19
C ILE A 275 5.37 4.90 -11.04
N GLY A 276 5.59 6.20 -11.22
CA GLY A 276 4.98 7.25 -10.41
C GLY A 276 3.83 7.91 -11.19
N CYS A 277 2.72 8.21 -10.51
CA CYS A 277 1.59 8.94 -11.09
C CYS A 277 0.84 9.80 -10.04
N ASP A 278 -0.06 10.66 -10.51
CA ASP A 278 -0.86 11.62 -9.74
C ASP A 278 -2.05 11.03 -8.96
N HIS A 279 -2.19 9.70 -8.96
CA HIS A 279 -3.30 8.99 -8.30
C HIS A 279 -2.84 7.77 -7.48
N VAL A 280 -1.53 7.63 -7.27
CA VAL A 280 -0.93 6.62 -6.37
C VAL A 280 -0.10 7.33 -5.30
N GLY A 281 -0.43 7.04 -4.05
CA GLY A 281 0.30 7.43 -2.85
C GLY A 281 0.55 6.22 -1.95
N PHE A 282 0.61 6.42 -0.64
CA PHE A 282 0.82 5.34 0.33
C PHE A 282 0.49 5.77 1.75
N ARG A 283 0.42 4.78 2.64
CA ARG A 283 0.44 4.95 4.10
C ARG A 283 1.45 3.97 4.71
N CYS A 284 1.93 4.23 5.92
CA CYS A 284 2.88 3.33 6.57
C CYS A 284 2.22 2.44 7.61
N ALA A 285 2.91 1.34 7.95
CA ALA A 285 2.62 0.42 9.02
C ALA A 285 3.86 0.22 9.92
N GLN A 286 3.65 -0.29 11.13
CA GLN A 286 4.69 -0.55 12.11
C GLN A 286 4.39 -1.85 12.85
N SER A 287 5.38 -2.73 12.95
CA SER A 287 5.25 -3.96 13.74
C SER A 287 5.21 -3.62 15.23
N VAL A 288 4.31 -4.26 15.99
CA VAL A 288 4.30 -4.12 17.46
C VAL A 288 5.28 -5.13 18.04
N VAL A 289 6.33 -4.65 18.70
CA VAL A 289 7.23 -5.51 19.47
C VAL A 289 6.55 -5.81 20.81
N PRO A 290 6.32 -7.08 21.18
CA PRO A 290 5.75 -7.39 22.49
C PRO A 290 6.69 -6.89 23.58
N THR A 291 6.16 -6.05 24.47
CA THR A 291 6.93 -5.54 25.61
C THR A 291 7.22 -6.68 26.60
N SER A 292 8.28 -6.57 27.40
CA SER A 292 8.69 -7.63 28.35
C SER A 292 7.58 -8.04 29.33
N SER A 293 6.62 -7.15 29.63
CA SER A 293 5.44 -7.42 30.45
C SER A 293 4.41 -8.33 29.77
N ASP A 294 4.34 -8.36 28.44
CA ASP A 294 3.45 -9.26 27.68
C ASP A 294 3.98 -10.70 27.65
N LYS A 295 5.31 -10.87 27.70
CA LYS A 295 5.94 -12.20 27.80
C LYS A 295 5.60 -12.89 29.11
N VAL A 296 5.50 -12.16 30.22
CA VAL A 296 5.15 -12.71 31.55
C VAL A 296 3.71 -13.25 31.56
N ARG A 297 2.78 -12.57 30.88
CA ARG A 297 1.38 -13.02 30.76
C ARG A 297 1.20 -14.21 29.82
N TYR A 298 2.05 -14.37 28.81
CA TYR A 298 1.97 -15.53 27.91
C TYR A 298 2.50 -16.81 28.61
N VAL A 299 3.58 -16.68 29.38
CA VAL A 299 4.12 -17.81 30.17
C VAL A 299 3.17 -18.23 31.31
N SER A 300 2.41 -17.30 31.90
CA SER A 300 1.45 -17.64 32.97
C SER A 300 0.19 -18.37 32.47
N LYS A 301 -0.21 -18.21 31.20
CA LYS A 301 -1.38 -18.90 30.62
C LYS A 301 -1.10 -20.33 30.15
N VAL A 302 0.16 -20.67 29.87
CA VAL A 302 0.56 -22.00 29.41
C VAL A 302 0.76 -22.99 30.58
N ASN A 303 0.81 -22.51 31.83
CA ASN A 303 1.04 -23.35 33.02
C ASN A 303 -0.21 -23.69 33.86
N LEU A 304 -1.43 -23.47 33.36
CA LEU A 304 -2.68 -23.75 34.11
C LEU A 304 -3.42 -25.03 33.67
N THR A 305 -2.81 -25.93 32.91
CA THR A 305 -3.42 -27.23 32.53
C THR A 305 -2.61 -28.47 32.90
N ASN A 306 -1.57 -28.36 33.72
CA ASN A 306 -0.84 -29.52 34.26
C ASN A 306 -0.83 -29.53 35.80
N GLN A 307 -2.01 -29.62 36.40
CA GLN A 307 -2.17 -30.18 37.75
C GLN A 307 -3.09 -31.40 37.68
N ALA A 308 -2.57 -32.49 37.12
CA ALA A 308 -3.07 -33.81 37.43
C ALA A 308 -1.92 -34.82 37.29
N LYS A 309 -1.71 -35.59 38.37
CA LYS A 309 -0.83 -36.76 38.50
C LYS A 309 0.66 -36.47 38.72
N ARG A 310 1.03 -36.41 40.01
CA ARG A 310 2.37 -36.81 40.47
C ARG A 310 2.51 -38.33 40.38
N PRO A 311 3.57 -38.86 39.76
CA PRO A 311 4.14 -40.15 40.17
C PRO A 311 5.48 -39.95 40.89
N LYS A 312 5.77 -40.92 41.74
CA LYS A 312 6.78 -40.95 42.80
C LYS A 312 8.22 -40.84 42.27
N VAL A 313 9.05 -40.20 43.09
CA VAL A 313 10.51 -40.12 42.97
C VAL A 313 11.13 -41.52 42.96
N ARG A 314 11.96 -41.81 41.96
CA ARG A 314 13.07 -42.78 42.07
C ARG A 314 14.36 -42.07 41.65
N HIS A 315 15.32 -42.03 42.56
CA HIS A 315 16.69 -41.61 42.30
C HIS A 315 17.36 -42.59 41.32
N LEU A 316 18.11 -42.06 40.35
CA LEU A 316 19.37 -42.66 39.91
C LEU A 316 20.26 -41.61 39.22
N LYS A 317 21.56 -41.85 39.33
CA LYS A 317 22.70 -40.94 39.24
C LYS A 317 23.09 -40.54 37.81
N ASP A 318 23.82 -39.42 37.75
CA ASP A 318 24.90 -39.04 36.81
C ASP A 318 24.88 -39.55 35.36
N GLN A 319 24.96 -38.61 34.41
CA GLN A 319 26.11 -38.51 33.50
C GLN A 319 26.07 -37.21 32.66
N LYS A 320 27.04 -36.32 32.93
CA LYS A 320 27.44 -35.24 32.03
C LYS A 320 28.06 -35.84 30.75
N LYS A 321 27.51 -35.53 29.57
CA LYS A 321 28.28 -35.52 28.31
C LYS A 321 27.94 -34.28 27.49
N LYS A 322 28.88 -33.34 27.48
CA LYS A 322 28.95 -32.22 26.53
C LYS A 322 29.06 -32.80 25.10
N LYS A 323 28.08 -32.54 24.24
CA LYS A 323 28.23 -32.72 22.78
C LYS A 323 28.31 -31.32 22.15
N ARG A 324 29.47 -31.02 21.54
CA ARG A 324 29.65 -29.85 20.66
C ARG A 324 28.80 -30.02 19.40
N PRO A 325 28.25 -28.92 18.82
CA PRO A 325 27.58 -28.98 17.54
C PRO A 325 28.58 -29.25 16.39
N PRO A 326 28.15 -29.93 15.31
CA PRO A 326 29.00 -30.21 14.15
C PRO A 326 29.31 -28.94 13.33
N PRO A 327 30.45 -28.88 12.63
CA PRO A 327 30.82 -27.72 11.80
C PRO A 327 29.97 -27.63 10.52
N PRO A 328 29.80 -26.42 9.96
CA PRO A 328 29.02 -26.20 8.74
C PRO A 328 29.69 -26.76 7.48
N PRO A 329 28.91 -27.10 6.44
CA PRO A 329 29.42 -27.67 5.19
C PRO A 329 30.21 -26.67 4.34
N PRO A 330 31.15 -27.14 3.49
CA PRO A 330 32.03 -26.29 2.69
C PRO A 330 31.30 -25.59 1.53
N THR A 331 31.73 -24.34 1.27
CA THR A 331 31.22 -23.43 0.25
C THR A 331 31.57 -23.89 -1.18
N PRO A 332 30.65 -23.84 -2.16
CA PRO A 332 30.95 -24.17 -3.55
C PRO A 332 31.84 -23.11 -4.24
N ALA A 333 32.83 -23.56 -5.00
CA ALA A 333 33.75 -22.73 -5.79
C ALA A 333 33.07 -22.01 -6.98
N PRO A 334 33.57 -20.84 -7.42
CA PRO A 334 32.94 -20.01 -8.44
C PRO A 334 33.02 -20.64 -9.85
N ARG A 335 31.86 -20.75 -10.52
CA ARG A 335 31.77 -21.14 -11.94
C ARG A 335 32.26 -20.01 -12.85
N ARG A 336 33.18 -20.36 -13.75
CA ARG A 336 33.76 -19.50 -14.78
C ARG A 336 32.70 -18.97 -15.76
N THR A 337 32.83 -17.69 -16.08
CA THR A 337 32.08 -16.91 -17.06
C THR A 337 32.41 -17.34 -18.49
N ASN A 338 31.39 -17.62 -19.31
CA ASN A 338 31.51 -17.66 -20.77
C ASN A 338 30.74 -16.48 -21.37
N THR A 339 31.46 -15.41 -21.71
CA THR A 339 30.99 -14.27 -22.49
C THR A 339 31.14 -14.57 -23.98
N PRO A 340 30.08 -14.50 -24.80
CA PRO A 340 30.22 -14.53 -26.26
C PRO A 340 30.63 -13.14 -26.79
N ARG A 341 31.67 -13.12 -27.66
CA ARG A 341 32.12 -11.95 -28.42
C ARG A 341 31.02 -11.42 -29.38
N PRO A 342 30.95 -10.10 -29.63
CA PRO A 342 30.02 -9.53 -30.61
C PRO A 342 30.47 -9.80 -32.04
N ARG A 343 29.56 -10.34 -32.87
CA ARG A 343 29.74 -10.46 -34.34
C ARG A 343 29.54 -9.10 -35.00
N GLY A 344 30.44 -8.78 -35.93
CA GLY A 344 30.52 -7.51 -36.64
C GLY A 344 29.34 -7.20 -37.56
N LYS A 345 29.15 -5.90 -37.80
CA LYS A 345 28.16 -5.28 -38.68
C LYS A 345 28.40 -5.66 -40.16
N PRO A 346 27.36 -5.99 -40.94
CA PRO A 346 27.45 -5.98 -42.40
C PRO A 346 27.35 -4.56 -42.96
N ARG A 347 28.14 -4.32 -44.01
CA ARG A 347 28.29 -3.08 -44.77
C ARG A 347 26.97 -2.63 -45.44
N LYS A 348 26.78 -1.31 -45.49
CA LYS A 348 25.78 -0.62 -46.32
C LYS A 348 26.08 -0.86 -47.81
N SER A 349 25.12 -1.41 -48.56
CA SER A 349 25.10 -1.35 -50.03
C SER A 349 24.16 -0.26 -50.50
N LYS A 350 24.68 0.70 -51.26
CA LYS A 350 23.92 1.70 -52.02
C LYS A 350 23.27 1.04 -53.24
N ARG A 351 21.95 1.16 -53.36
CA ARG A 351 21.11 1.09 -54.57
C ARG A 351 19.83 1.81 -54.14
N GLY A 352 19.28 2.81 -54.81
CA GLY A 352 19.35 3.28 -56.18
C GLY A 352 17.95 3.85 -56.40
N LYS A 353 17.84 5.17 -56.59
CA LYS A 353 16.58 5.87 -56.84
C LYS A 353 15.86 5.26 -58.05
N ARG A 354 14.57 4.97 -57.93
CA ARG A 354 13.58 5.14 -59.00
C ARG A 354 12.27 5.65 -58.39
N ASN A 355 11.80 6.75 -58.95
CA ASN A 355 10.42 7.21 -58.85
C ASN A 355 9.53 6.19 -59.54
N ASP A 356 8.27 6.09 -59.13
CA ASP A 356 7.10 6.16 -60.01
C ASP A 356 5.84 6.40 -59.18
N GLU A 357 4.93 7.14 -59.78
CA GLU A 357 3.70 7.75 -59.28
C GLU A 357 2.57 6.73 -59.04
N LEU A 358 1.76 6.96 -57.99
CA LEU A 358 0.29 7.09 -58.03
C LEU A 358 -0.28 7.26 -56.61
#